data_AF-A0A8S3TIF4-F1
#
_entry.id   AF-A0A8S3TIF4-F1
#
_cell.length_a   1.000
_cell.length_b   1.000
_cell.length_c   1.000
_cell.angle_alpha   90.00
_cell.angle_beta   90.00
_cell.angle_gamma   90.00
#
_symmetry.space_group_name_H-M   'P 1'
#
loop_
_entity.id
_entity.type
_entity.pdbx_description
1 polymer ?
#
loop_
_entity_poly.entity_id
_entity_poly.type
_entity_poly.pdbx_seq_one_letter_code
_entity_poly.pdbx_strand_id
1 'polypeptide(L)'
;MLRRNPVSKPFSFFEFGNHDFHSLRRVLKAAHENAPDISKEYSLKKKSVNGLDLAVIEFSKNPGKHIPGVPEFKYVGNMHGNEVVGREVLLALVSLLSENKDNDPRISWLIEHTRIHIMPSMNPDGYEMANGLKRDEVNIKFINIRAYGKIVIKRRLNLMMSESHTSKTRIMSANSSDIFDMEEKAVNGI
;
A
#
# COMPACT_ATOMS: atom_id res chain seq x y z
N MET A 1 -16.15 12.14 -43.43
CA MET A 1 -15.03 11.72 -42.56
C MET A 1 -15.04 12.60 -41.32
N LEU A 2 -15.48 12.07 -40.18
CA LEU A 2 -15.37 12.78 -38.90
C LEU A 2 -13.91 12.79 -38.48
N ARG A 3 -13.29 13.97 -38.39
CA ARG A 3 -11.96 14.14 -37.80
C ARG A 3 -12.07 13.72 -36.33
N ARG A 4 -11.44 12.61 -35.96
CA ARG A 4 -11.17 12.29 -34.56
C ARG A 4 -10.22 13.37 -34.05
N ASN A 5 -10.72 14.27 -33.20
CA ASN A 5 -9.84 15.09 -32.36
C ASN A 5 -8.90 14.15 -31.60
N PRO A 6 -7.63 14.50 -31.38
CA PRO A 6 -6.74 13.69 -30.57
C PRO A 6 -7.39 13.54 -29.18
N VAL A 7 -7.82 12.32 -28.87
CA VAL A 7 -8.34 11.96 -27.56
C VAL A 7 -7.23 12.30 -26.57
N SER A 8 -7.49 13.21 -25.63
CA SER A 8 -6.62 13.39 -24.47
C SER A 8 -6.43 12.00 -23.88
N LYS A 9 -5.19 11.52 -23.85
CA LYS A 9 -4.88 10.17 -23.40
C LYS A 9 -5.58 9.97 -22.04
N PRO A 10 -6.52 9.02 -21.92
CA PRO A 10 -7.17 8.79 -20.64
C PRO A 10 -6.09 8.47 -19.60
N PHE A 11 -6.35 8.81 -18.33
CA PHE A 11 -5.41 8.67 -17.21
C PHE A 11 -4.31 9.74 -17.19
N SER A 12 -4.63 11.00 -17.50
CA SER A 12 -3.65 12.10 -17.51
C SER A 12 -3.09 12.43 -16.12
N PHE A 13 -3.85 12.19 -15.07
CA PHE A 13 -3.46 12.39 -13.66
C PHE A 13 -3.51 11.11 -12.81
N PHE A 14 -3.59 9.94 -13.45
CA PHE A 14 -3.50 8.64 -12.80
C PHE A 14 -2.35 7.83 -13.40
N GLU A 15 -1.42 7.42 -12.55
CA GLU A 15 -0.29 6.58 -12.94
C GLU A 15 -0.58 5.12 -12.55
N PHE A 16 -0.38 4.17 -13.47
CA PHE A 16 -0.57 2.76 -13.11
C PHE A 16 0.45 2.33 -12.05
N GLY A 17 -0.06 2.02 -10.86
CA GLY A 17 0.74 1.68 -9.69
C GLY A 17 -0.10 1.76 -8.42
N ASN A 18 0.51 1.45 -7.28
CA ASN A 18 -0.14 1.57 -5.99
C ASN A 18 -0.03 3.01 -5.48
N HIS A 19 -1.14 3.65 -5.17
CA HIS A 19 -1.16 5.02 -4.66
C HIS A 19 -1.21 5.03 -3.14
N ASP A 20 -0.20 5.61 -2.48
CA ASP A 20 -0.31 5.96 -1.05
C ASP A 20 -1.46 6.94 -0.77
N PHE A 21 -1.77 7.17 0.50
CA PHE A 21 -2.86 8.07 0.90
C PHE A 21 -2.75 9.46 0.24
N HIS A 22 -1.54 10.04 0.21
CA HIS A 22 -1.32 11.36 -0.39
C HIS A 22 -1.52 11.35 -1.90
N SER A 23 -1.05 10.31 -2.57
CA SER A 23 -1.16 10.13 -4.02
C SER A 23 -2.60 9.90 -4.44
N LEU A 24 -3.35 9.07 -3.69
CA LEU A 24 -4.80 8.91 -3.86
C LEU A 24 -5.52 10.26 -3.78
N ARG A 25 -5.21 11.08 -2.75
CA ARG A 25 -5.81 12.41 -2.59
C ARG A 25 -5.50 13.33 -3.76
N ARG A 26 -4.29 13.26 -4.33
CA ARG A 26 -3.91 14.03 -5.53
C ARG A 26 -4.75 13.62 -6.74
N VAL A 27 -4.99 12.32 -6.96
CA VAL A 27 -5.83 11.84 -8.07
C VAL A 27 -7.26 12.38 -7.94
N LEU A 28 -7.86 12.31 -6.75
CA LEU A 28 -9.22 12.83 -6.53
C LEU A 28 -9.31 14.34 -6.75
N LYS A 29 -8.33 15.09 -6.25
CA LYS A 29 -8.27 16.55 -6.45
C LYS A 29 -8.11 16.92 -7.92
N ALA A 30 -7.22 16.24 -8.64
CA ALA A 30 -6.98 16.47 -10.06
C ALA A 30 -8.24 16.14 -10.89
N ALA A 31 -8.96 15.07 -10.55
CA ALA A 31 -10.24 14.76 -11.19
C ALA A 31 -11.28 15.87 -10.97
N HIS A 32 -11.37 16.40 -9.74
CA HIS A 32 -12.26 17.52 -9.48
C HIS A 32 -11.88 18.79 -10.24
N GLU A 33 -10.60 19.12 -10.29
CA GLU A 33 -10.08 20.27 -11.03
C GLU A 33 -10.32 20.15 -12.55
N ASN A 34 -10.27 18.93 -13.10
CA ASN A 34 -10.54 18.68 -14.51
C ASN A 34 -12.03 18.77 -14.87
N ALA A 35 -12.93 18.36 -13.97
CA ALA A 35 -14.37 18.32 -14.23
C ALA A 35 -15.20 18.88 -13.04
N PRO A 36 -15.02 20.17 -12.68
CA PRO A 36 -15.64 20.75 -11.49
C PRO A 36 -17.16 20.94 -11.63
N ASP A 37 -17.66 20.98 -12.86
CA ASP A 37 -19.08 21.11 -13.20
C ASP A 37 -19.89 19.86 -12.84
N ILE A 38 -19.25 18.69 -12.90
CA ILE A 38 -19.91 17.39 -12.68
C ILE A 38 -19.36 16.63 -11.49
N SER A 39 -18.42 17.18 -10.72
CA SER A 39 -17.80 16.46 -9.61
C SER A 39 -17.73 17.26 -8.32
N LYS A 40 -17.67 16.55 -7.19
CA LYS A 40 -17.41 17.14 -5.88
C LYS A 40 -16.66 16.17 -4.99
N GLU A 41 -15.48 16.59 -4.55
CA GLU A 41 -14.72 15.88 -3.54
C GLU A 41 -15.27 16.19 -2.13
N TYR A 42 -15.32 15.18 -1.26
CA TYR A 42 -15.65 15.34 0.15
C TYR A 42 -15.04 14.23 1.00
N SER A 43 -14.97 14.45 2.31
CA SER A 43 -14.60 13.43 3.28
C SER A 43 -15.79 13.08 4.15
N LEU A 44 -15.88 11.82 4.60
CA LEU A 44 -16.84 11.47 5.63
C LEU A 44 -16.53 12.19 6.95
N LYS A 45 -17.56 12.38 7.78
CA LYS A 45 -17.41 13.01 9.09
C LYS A 45 -16.46 12.23 10.03
N LYS A 46 -16.44 10.90 9.89
CA LYS A 46 -15.53 10.03 10.63
C LYS A 46 -14.20 9.91 9.89
N LYS A 47 -13.12 9.95 10.65
CA LYS A 47 -11.76 9.63 10.20
C LYS A 47 -11.46 8.17 10.46
N SER A 48 -10.36 7.69 9.89
CA SER A 48 -9.75 6.42 10.26
C SER A 48 -9.24 6.45 11.72
N VAL A 49 -8.77 5.31 12.24
CA VAL A 49 -8.24 5.21 13.60
C VAL A 49 -6.99 6.10 13.75
N ASN A 50 -6.15 6.18 12.71
CA ASN A 50 -4.96 7.02 12.70
C ASN A 50 -5.25 8.46 12.23
N GLY A 51 -6.51 8.87 12.09
CA GLY A 51 -6.90 10.24 11.76
C GLY A 51 -6.86 10.60 10.27
N LEU A 52 -6.68 9.62 9.38
CA LEU A 52 -6.75 9.82 7.93
C LEU A 52 -8.20 10.05 7.49
N ASP A 53 -8.37 10.89 6.47
CA ASP A 53 -9.70 11.18 5.91
C ASP A 53 -10.22 10.02 5.08
N LEU A 54 -11.50 9.69 5.24
CA LEU A 54 -12.21 8.77 4.35
C LEU A 54 -12.72 9.56 3.14
N ALA A 55 -11.84 9.69 2.15
CA ALA A 55 -12.04 10.50 0.96
C ALA A 55 -13.02 9.87 -0.03
N VAL A 56 -13.93 10.70 -0.56
CA VAL A 56 -14.92 10.33 -1.56
C VAL A 56 -14.94 11.40 -2.65
N ILE A 57 -15.14 10.99 -3.89
CA ILE A 57 -15.52 11.91 -4.97
C ILE A 57 -16.90 11.50 -5.49
N GLU A 58 -17.77 12.49 -5.71
CA GLU A 58 -19.03 12.28 -6.41
C GLU A 58 -18.94 12.76 -7.85
N PHE A 59 -19.68 12.09 -8.74
CA PHE A 59 -19.96 12.51 -10.10
C PHE A 59 -21.48 12.56 -10.33
N SER A 60 -22.00 13.70 -10.78
CA SER A 60 -23.40 13.86 -11.18
C SER A 60 -23.62 15.15 -11.98
N LYS A 61 -24.79 15.29 -12.61
CA LYS A 61 -25.23 16.57 -13.20
C LYS A 61 -25.27 17.74 -12.21
N ASN A 62 -25.56 17.48 -10.92
CA ASN A 62 -25.73 18.52 -9.90
C ASN A 62 -24.94 18.17 -8.64
N PRO A 63 -23.60 18.33 -8.65
CA PRO A 63 -22.75 17.86 -7.57
C PRO A 63 -23.12 18.48 -6.21
N GLY A 64 -23.23 17.62 -5.20
CA GLY A 64 -23.57 18.00 -3.83
C GLY A 64 -25.06 18.18 -3.56
N LYS A 65 -25.94 17.94 -4.53
CA LYS A 65 -27.40 18.06 -4.37
C LYS A 65 -28.11 16.75 -4.71
N HIS A 66 -28.88 16.23 -3.75
CA HIS A 66 -29.80 15.14 -4.01
C HIS A 66 -30.99 15.63 -4.85
N ILE A 67 -31.35 14.88 -5.89
CA ILE A 67 -32.50 15.16 -6.77
C ILE A 67 -33.43 13.94 -6.72
N PRO A 68 -34.68 14.10 -6.26
CA PRO A 68 -35.65 12.99 -6.27
C PRO A 68 -35.80 12.36 -7.66
N GLY A 69 -35.80 11.04 -7.72
CA GLY A 69 -35.88 10.28 -8.97
C GLY A 69 -34.54 10.03 -9.68
N VAL A 70 -33.47 10.72 -9.30
CA VAL A 70 -32.11 10.38 -9.75
C VAL A 70 -31.55 9.28 -8.84
N PRO A 71 -31.17 8.10 -9.38
CA PRO A 71 -30.57 7.03 -8.59
C PRO A 71 -29.23 7.45 -7.98
N GLU A 72 -29.02 7.06 -6.73
CA GLU A 72 -27.72 7.19 -6.05
C GLU A 72 -27.01 5.84 -6.04
N PHE A 73 -25.73 5.86 -6.42
CA PHE A 73 -24.89 4.68 -6.52
C PHE A 73 -23.58 4.91 -5.78
N LYS A 74 -23.00 3.86 -5.20
CA LYS A 74 -21.66 3.96 -4.60
C LYS A 74 -20.78 2.76 -4.91
N TYR A 75 -19.49 3.04 -5.16
CA TYR A 75 -18.41 2.07 -5.05
C TYR A 75 -17.54 2.39 -3.84
N VAL A 76 -17.19 1.34 -3.10
CA VAL A 76 -16.30 1.41 -1.94
C VAL A 76 -15.27 0.31 -2.08
N GLY A 77 -14.00 0.68 -2.08
CA GLY A 77 -12.87 -0.24 -2.21
C GLY A 77 -12.02 -0.32 -0.93
N ASN A 78 -11.15 -1.34 -0.90
CA ASN A 78 -10.04 -1.42 0.05
C ASN A 78 -10.48 -1.28 1.52
N MET A 79 -11.52 -2.03 1.89
CA MET A 79 -11.95 -2.21 3.28
C MET A 79 -11.01 -3.13 4.06
N HIS A 80 -10.43 -4.12 3.39
CA HIS A 80 -9.23 -4.80 3.83
C HIS A 80 -8.03 -4.06 3.22
N GLY A 81 -7.16 -3.50 4.07
CA GLY A 81 -6.10 -2.60 3.63
C GLY A 81 -5.08 -3.22 2.67
N ASN A 82 -4.85 -4.52 2.77
CA ASN A 82 -3.96 -5.30 1.91
C ASN A 82 -4.61 -5.76 0.58
N GLU A 83 -5.92 -5.55 0.39
CA GLU A 83 -6.62 -5.83 -0.87
C GLU A 83 -6.62 -4.59 -1.77
N VAL A 84 -5.48 -4.34 -2.41
CA VAL A 84 -5.18 -3.06 -3.10
C VAL A 84 -5.87 -2.91 -4.45
N VAL A 85 -6.17 -4.01 -5.16
CA VAL A 85 -6.68 -3.94 -6.54
C VAL A 85 -7.94 -3.08 -6.67
N GLY A 86 -8.89 -3.21 -5.72
CA GLY A 86 -10.11 -2.40 -5.73
C GLY A 86 -9.85 -0.90 -5.57
N ARG A 87 -8.84 -0.49 -4.81
CA ARG A 87 -8.43 0.91 -4.66
C ARG A 87 -8.01 1.50 -6.00
N GLU A 88 -7.12 0.81 -6.69
CA GLU A 88 -6.53 1.30 -7.94
C GLU A 88 -7.52 1.26 -9.11
N VAL A 89 -8.38 0.25 -9.18
CA VAL A 89 -9.48 0.21 -10.16
C VAL A 89 -10.43 1.38 -9.97
N LEU A 90 -10.75 1.75 -8.74
CA LEU A 90 -11.62 2.89 -8.47
C LEU A 90 -10.94 4.23 -8.78
N LEU A 91 -9.63 4.37 -8.56
CA LEU A 91 -8.87 5.55 -8.98
C LEU A 91 -8.80 5.68 -10.50
N ALA A 92 -8.58 4.58 -11.22
CA ALA A 92 -8.66 4.57 -12.67
C ALA A 92 -10.05 4.96 -13.17
N LEU A 93 -11.13 4.48 -12.53
CA LEU A 93 -12.50 4.86 -12.85
C LEU A 93 -12.73 6.36 -12.65
N VAL A 94 -12.20 6.95 -11.57
CA VAL A 94 -12.29 8.40 -11.31
C VAL A 94 -11.67 9.21 -12.45
N SER A 95 -10.46 8.84 -12.90
CA SER A 95 -9.83 9.49 -14.07
C SER A 95 -10.64 9.30 -15.34
N LEU A 96 -11.14 8.09 -15.60
CA LEU A 96 -11.95 7.79 -16.78
C LEU A 96 -13.20 8.68 -16.85
N LEU A 97 -13.98 8.75 -15.77
CA LEU A 97 -15.22 9.52 -15.70
C LEU A 97 -14.97 11.02 -15.90
N SER A 98 -13.94 11.55 -15.24
CA SER A 98 -13.57 12.96 -15.31
C SER A 98 -13.12 13.39 -16.71
N GLU A 99 -12.26 12.59 -17.36
CA GLU A 99 -11.61 12.99 -18.62
C GLU A 99 -12.44 12.69 -19.88
N ASN A 100 -13.44 11.80 -19.78
CA ASN A 100 -14.19 11.34 -20.95
C ASN A 100 -15.66 11.81 -20.97
N LYS A 101 -16.06 12.70 -20.05
CA LYS A 101 -17.44 13.23 -20.02
C LYS A 101 -17.89 13.87 -21.33
N ASP A 102 -16.96 14.48 -22.09
CA ASP A 102 -17.25 15.16 -23.36
C ASP A 102 -16.97 14.28 -24.59
N ASN A 103 -16.37 13.10 -24.38
CA ASN A 103 -15.84 12.25 -25.46
C ASN A 103 -16.53 10.88 -25.56
N ASP A 104 -17.10 10.33 -24.47
CA ASP A 104 -17.88 9.09 -24.48
C ASP A 104 -19.34 9.37 -24.08
N PRO A 105 -20.31 9.30 -25.02
CA PRO A 105 -21.72 9.52 -24.74
C PRO A 105 -22.30 8.64 -23.64
N ARG A 106 -21.74 7.44 -23.40
CA ARG A 106 -22.18 6.56 -22.32
C ARG A 106 -21.76 7.09 -20.96
N ILE A 107 -20.57 7.66 -20.87
CA ILE A 107 -20.09 8.31 -19.63
C ILE A 107 -20.92 9.57 -19.37
N SER A 108 -21.15 10.41 -20.39
CA SER A 108 -22.01 11.59 -20.26
C SER A 108 -23.40 11.20 -19.79
N TRP A 109 -24.01 10.18 -20.43
CA TRP A 109 -25.33 9.69 -20.06
C TRP A 109 -25.37 9.16 -18.62
N LEU A 110 -24.35 8.40 -18.21
CA LEU A 110 -24.26 7.83 -16.88
C LEU A 110 -24.22 8.93 -15.79
N ILE A 111 -23.41 9.96 -15.99
CA ILE A 111 -23.24 11.10 -15.04
C ILE A 111 -24.48 12.00 -15.03
N GLU A 112 -25.14 12.17 -16.18
CA GLU A 112 -26.37 12.95 -16.31
C GLU A 112 -27.54 12.33 -15.54
N HIS A 113 -27.62 10.99 -15.51
CA HIS A 113 -28.78 10.25 -14.98
C HIS A 113 -28.53 9.54 -13.64
N THR A 114 -27.31 9.58 -13.10
CA THR A 114 -26.97 8.90 -11.84
C THR A 114 -26.09 9.79 -10.98
N ARG A 115 -26.27 9.74 -9.66
CA ARG A 115 -25.34 10.32 -8.70
C ARG A 115 -24.40 9.25 -8.17
N ILE A 116 -23.16 9.26 -8.63
CA ILE A 116 -22.16 8.22 -8.36
C ILE A 116 -21.21 8.71 -7.28
N HIS A 117 -21.03 7.93 -6.21
CA HIS A 117 -20.06 8.19 -5.16
C HIS A 117 -18.95 7.12 -5.18
N ILE A 118 -17.69 7.54 -5.20
CA ILE A 118 -16.55 6.63 -5.25
C ILE A 118 -15.64 6.89 -4.05
N MET A 119 -15.53 5.88 -3.18
CA MET A 119 -14.57 5.83 -2.08
C MET A 119 -13.49 4.79 -2.40
N PRO A 120 -12.30 5.19 -2.87
CA PRO A 120 -11.28 4.22 -3.25
C PRO A 120 -10.70 3.43 -2.06
N SER A 121 -10.68 4.02 -0.86
CA SER A 121 -10.15 3.37 0.34
C SER A 121 -11.00 3.64 1.57
N MET A 122 -11.63 2.58 2.08
CA MET A 122 -12.37 2.59 3.34
C MET A 122 -11.47 2.32 4.56
N ASN A 123 -10.33 1.65 4.35
CA ASN A 123 -9.35 1.34 5.38
C ASN A 123 -7.94 1.86 4.99
N PRO A 124 -7.75 3.19 4.99
CA PRO A 124 -6.47 3.79 4.63
C PRO A 124 -5.36 3.39 5.63
N ASP A 125 -5.68 3.23 6.91
CA ASP A 125 -4.69 2.81 7.92
C ASP A 125 -4.10 1.44 7.62
N GLY A 126 -4.96 0.46 7.32
CA GLY A 126 -4.53 -0.89 6.96
C GLY A 126 -3.74 -0.92 5.65
N TYR A 127 -4.07 -0.05 4.70
CA TYR A 127 -3.30 0.10 3.46
C TYR A 127 -1.89 0.64 3.75
N GLU A 128 -1.78 1.71 4.54
CA GLU A 128 -0.48 2.28 4.92
C GLU A 128 0.33 1.30 5.78
N MET A 129 -0.28 0.44 6.58
CA MET A 129 0.44 -0.64 7.26
C MET A 129 0.94 -1.73 6.30
N ALA A 130 0.13 -2.11 5.32
CA ALA A 130 0.47 -3.18 4.38
C ALA A 130 1.49 -2.75 3.31
N ASN A 131 1.46 -1.48 2.90
CA ASN A 131 2.25 -0.95 1.77
C ASN A 131 3.11 0.28 2.13
N GLY A 132 2.78 0.99 3.21
CA GLY A 132 3.54 2.12 3.75
C GLY A 132 4.67 1.70 4.70
N LEU A 133 4.74 0.40 5.03
CA LEU A 133 6.05 -0.24 4.98
C LEU A 133 6.55 -0.07 3.54
N LYS A 134 7.21 1.07 3.28
CA LYS A 134 8.41 0.98 2.48
C LYS A 134 9.09 -0.29 2.99
N ARG A 135 9.62 -1.11 2.08
CA ARG A 135 10.88 -1.74 2.44
C ARG A 135 11.83 -0.57 2.72
N ASP A 136 11.66 0.08 3.89
CA ASP A 136 12.75 0.55 4.67
C ASP A 136 13.71 -0.61 4.52
N GLU A 137 14.79 -0.37 3.80
CA GLU A 137 16.02 -1.11 3.96
C GLU A 137 15.95 -1.73 5.33
N VAL A 138 15.81 -3.05 5.40
CA VAL A 138 15.77 -3.75 6.68
C VAL A 138 16.85 -3.08 7.48
N ASN A 139 16.44 -2.28 8.47
CA ASN A 139 17.39 -1.48 9.20
C ASN A 139 17.99 -2.50 10.14
N ILE A 140 18.92 -3.30 9.59
CA ILE A 140 19.90 -4.10 10.31
C ILE A 140 20.82 -3.08 10.99
N LYS A 141 20.26 -2.26 11.86
CA LYS A 141 20.97 -1.43 12.82
C LYS A 141 20.80 -1.94 14.24
N PHE A 142 20.05 -3.03 14.46
CA PHE A 142 19.94 -3.62 15.81
C PHE A 142 20.09 -5.14 15.91
N ILE A 143 20.88 -5.75 15.03
CA ILE A 143 21.73 -6.87 15.49
C ILE A 143 23.12 -6.58 14.98
N ASN A 144 23.89 -5.83 15.76
CA ASN A 144 25.34 -5.82 15.61
C ASN A 144 25.81 -7.25 15.94
N ILE A 145 25.81 -8.15 14.95
CA ILE A 145 26.22 -9.56 15.08
C ILE A 145 27.63 -9.66 15.67
N ARG A 146 28.48 -8.62 15.51
CA ARG A 146 29.78 -8.53 16.20
C ARG A 146 29.65 -8.30 17.71
N ALA A 147 28.69 -7.49 18.16
CA ALA A 147 28.46 -7.25 19.58
C ALA A 147 27.79 -8.47 20.23
N TYR A 148 26.75 -9.03 19.59
CA TYR A 148 26.11 -10.28 20.04
C TYR A 148 27.09 -11.45 20.02
N GLY A 149 27.88 -11.60 18.95
CA GLY A 149 28.94 -12.59 18.85
C GLY A 149 29.97 -12.45 19.96
N LYS A 150 30.46 -11.23 20.25
CA LYS A 150 31.40 -11.00 21.37
C LYS A 150 30.78 -11.27 22.73
N ILE A 151 29.52 -10.92 22.95
CA ILE A 151 28.81 -11.18 24.22
C ILE A 151 28.58 -12.68 24.42
N VAL A 152 28.11 -13.38 23.38
CA VAL A 152 27.85 -14.83 23.42
C VAL A 152 29.17 -15.61 23.55
N ILE A 153 30.21 -15.24 22.80
CA ILE A 153 31.54 -15.85 22.90
C ILE A 153 32.14 -15.59 24.29
N LYS A 154 32.07 -14.36 24.82
CA LYS A 154 32.61 -14.04 26.16
C LYS A 154 31.83 -14.74 27.28
N ARG A 155 30.52 -14.91 27.11
CA ARG A 155 29.68 -15.66 28.07
C ARG A 155 29.97 -17.16 28.02
N ARG A 156 30.20 -17.73 26.82
CA ARG A 156 30.64 -19.13 26.63
C ARG A 156 32.05 -19.37 27.17
N LEU A 157 32.99 -18.45 26.94
CA LEU A 157 34.35 -18.51 27.51
C LEU A 157 34.33 -18.43 29.03
N ASN A 158 33.55 -17.54 29.64
CA ASN A 158 33.43 -17.47 31.09
C ASN A 158 32.76 -18.71 31.69
N LEU A 159 31.77 -19.30 31.01
CA LEU A 159 31.19 -20.60 31.41
C LEU A 159 32.24 -21.71 31.34
N MET A 160 33.01 -21.82 30.25
CA MET A 160 34.06 -22.82 30.11
C MET A 160 35.24 -22.63 31.07
N MET A 161 35.56 -21.38 31.42
CA MET A 161 36.57 -21.06 32.45
C MET A 161 36.05 -21.26 33.87
N SER A 162 34.73 -21.23 34.08
CA SER A 162 34.12 -21.61 35.36
C SER A 162 34.00 -23.14 35.52
N GLU A 163 33.79 -23.85 34.43
CA GLU A 163 33.72 -25.32 34.38
C GLU A 163 35.12 -25.98 34.49
N SER A 164 36.18 -25.27 34.06
CA SER A 164 37.57 -25.76 34.16
C SER A 164 38.15 -25.74 35.57
N HIS A 165 37.52 -25.07 36.53
CA HIS A 165 37.88 -25.20 37.96
C HIS A 165 37.23 -26.41 38.65
N THR A 166 36.27 -27.09 38.01
CA THR A 166 35.58 -28.25 38.59
C THR A 166 35.90 -29.60 37.96
N SER A 167 36.69 -29.69 36.89
CA SER A 167 37.08 -31.00 36.33
C SER A 167 38.41 -30.96 35.59
N LYS A 168 39.52 -30.98 36.36
CA LYS A 168 40.81 -31.50 35.90
C LYS A 168 40.71 -33.01 35.66
N THR A 169 40.07 -33.47 34.59
CA THR A 169 40.42 -34.76 33.98
C THR A 169 39.84 -34.84 32.57
N ARG A 170 40.69 -35.20 31.60
CA ARG A 170 40.30 -35.71 30.26
C ARG A 170 40.09 -34.66 29.15
N ILE A 171 41.17 -33.95 28.81
CA ILE A 171 41.35 -33.45 27.45
C ILE A 171 42.65 -34.07 26.91
N MET A 172 42.51 -35.13 26.11
CA MET A 172 43.47 -35.45 25.06
C MET A 172 42.68 -36.00 23.86
N SER A 173 43.06 -35.48 22.68
CA SER A 173 42.66 -35.82 21.31
C SER A 173 41.26 -35.44 20.82
N ALA A 174 41.15 -34.26 20.23
CA ALA A 174 40.43 -34.07 18.96
C ALA A 174 41.15 -32.95 18.19
N ASN A 175 41.60 -33.23 16.96
CA ASN A 175 42.41 -32.35 16.12
C ASN A 175 41.51 -31.39 15.31
N SER A 176 42.08 -30.26 14.85
CA SER A 176 41.32 -29.17 14.20
C SER A 176 40.73 -29.51 12.82
N SER A 177 40.90 -30.74 12.33
CA SER A 177 40.28 -31.23 11.10
C SER A 177 38.79 -31.53 11.27
N ASP A 178 38.35 -31.89 12.47
CA ASP A 178 36.99 -32.40 12.69
C ASP A 178 35.93 -31.28 12.77
N ILE A 179 36.37 -30.02 12.84
CA ILE A 179 35.49 -28.85 12.95
C ILE A 179 35.04 -28.34 11.57
N PHE A 180 35.78 -28.60 10.50
CA PHE A 180 35.42 -28.14 9.16
C PHE A 180 34.40 -29.04 8.44
N ASP A 181 34.33 -30.33 8.80
CA ASP A 181 33.41 -31.29 8.16
C ASP A 181 31.94 -31.19 8.65
N MET A 182 31.67 -30.42 9.71
CA MET A 182 30.29 -30.19 10.19
C MET A 182 29.58 -29.03 9.46
N GLU A 183 30.31 -28.11 8.82
CA GLU A 183 29.68 -26.98 8.11
C GLU A 183 29.23 -27.33 6.68
N GLU A 184 29.86 -28.30 6.01
CA GLU A 184 29.48 -28.66 4.63
C GLU A 184 28.19 -29.50 4.56
N LYS A 185 27.86 -30.25 5.62
CA LYS A 185 26.62 -31.05 5.71
C LYS A 185 25.37 -30.25 6.09
N ALA A 186 25.50 -29.01 6.58
CA ALA A 186 24.36 -28.17 6.94
C ALA A 186 23.83 -27.32 5.77
N VAL A 187 24.58 -27.24 4.66
CA VAL A 187 24.25 -26.40 3.50
C VAL A 187 23.70 -27.19 2.30
N ASN A 188 23.91 -28.52 2.22
CA ASN A 188 23.56 -29.35 1.04
C ASN A 188 22.76 -30.66 1.33
N GLY A 189 21.54 -30.61 1.88
CA GLY A 189 20.58 -31.76 1.94
C GLY A 189 19.56 -31.61 3.08
N ILE A 190 18.25 -31.91 2.98
CA ILE A 190 17.58 -33.17 2.57
C ILE A 190 18.39 -34.42 2.90
#